data_AF-A0A917BL97-F1
#
_entry.id   AF-A0A917BL97-F1
#
_cell.length_a   1.000
_cell.length_b   1.000
_cell.length_c   1.000
_cell.angle_alpha   90.00
_cell.angle_beta   90.00
_cell.angle_gamma   90.00
#
_symmetry.space_group_name_H-M   'P 1'
#
loop_
_entity.id
_entity.type
_entity.pdbx_description
1 polymer ?
#
loop_
_entity_poly.entity_id
_entity_poly.type
_entity_poly.pdbx_seq_one_letter_code
_entity_poly.pdbx_strand_id
1 'polypeptide(L)'
;MGQRWTTPEREITAADIAAFATLSGDTHPLHTDPDYAATTRFGEPIAHGPLSIAVTMGLLHELRLVDETVVALLGTQWTYLAPLRAGDVVLAEVTVTEARRSRQGTTGAVGRDIELRTSTGTVVGRGALPVMVRAREADGSADDPARAFGTLAWGEALADLLAGDEAFAAATATWDGSIGLVCDHGHAQQQVQLRVYRGRVLEAVRRTPGGPTFSLHASARTWTDLALAPAADLIRRANRGEVTTSGDAYEYIRMTKAVHLLVDAVRELAGKEEQ
;
A
#
# COMPACT_ATOMS: atom_id res chain seq x y z
N MET A 1 -0.70 -2.82 -12.14
CA MET A 1 -0.91 -2.21 -10.82
C MET A 1 -2.31 -1.57 -10.79
N GLY A 2 -2.93 -1.39 -9.62
CA GLY A 2 -4.25 -0.77 -9.46
C GLY A 2 -5.44 -1.71 -9.68
N GLN A 3 -5.23 -2.89 -10.26
CA GLN A 3 -6.25 -3.91 -10.45
C GLN A 3 -6.81 -4.37 -9.09
N ARG A 4 -8.14 -4.56 -9.04
CA ARG A 4 -8.88 -4.90 -7.83
C ARG A 4 -9.77 -6.11 -8.06
N TRP A 5 -9.86 -6.97 -7.05
CA TRP A 5 -10.77 -8.11 -7.03
C TRP A 5 -11.40 -8.23 -5.64
N THR A 6 -12.60 -8.81 -5.62
CA THR A 6 -13.36 -9.13 -4.42
C THR A 6 -13.54 -10.64 -4.38
N THR A 7 -13.21 -11.26 -3.26
CA THR A 7 -13.37 -12.71 -3.06
C THR A 7 -14.84 -13.08 -2.93
N PRO A 8 -15.19 -14.37 -3.07
CA PRO A 8 -16.46 -14.89 -2.55
C PRO A 8 -16.59 -14.62 -1.05
N GLU A 9 -17.82 -14.69 -0.55
CA GLU A 9 -18.14 -14.60 0.87
C GLU A 9 -17.91 -15.93 1.59
N ARG A 10 -17.53 -15.85 2.87
CA ARG A 10 -17.40 -17.00 3.78
C ARG A 10 -17.91 -16.63 5.16
N GLU A 11 -18.78 -17.48 5.72
CA GLU A 11 -19.19 -17.37 7.13
C GLU A 11 -18.08 -17.88 8.04
N ILE A 12 -17.83 -17.16 9.13
CA ILE A 12 -16.98 -17.60 10.24
C ILE A 12 -17.85 -18.32 11.24
N THR A 13 -17.49 -19.56 11.56
CA THR A 13 -18.28 -20.39 12.49
C THR A 13 -17.57 -20.52 13.84
N ALA A 14 -18.32 -20.89 14.88
CA ALA A 14 -17.72 -21.25 16.17
C ALA A 14 -16.75 -22.44 16.03
N ALA A 15 -17.01 -23.34 15.07
CA ALA A 15 -16.12 -24.45 14.75
C ALA A 15 -14.77 -23.98 14.18
N ASP A 16 -14.75 -22.92 13.36
CA ASP A 16 -13.49 -22.32 12.88
C ASP A 16 -12.64 -21.79 14.04
N ILE A 17 -13.27 -21.09 14.99
CA ILE A 17 -12.60 -20.53 16.17
C ILE A 17 -12.03 -21.65 17.04
N ALA A 18 -12.82 -22.69 17.32
CA ALA A 18 -12.39 -23.84 18.10
C ALA A 18 -11.27 -24.64 17.40
N ALA A 19 -11.38 -24.84 16.07
CA ALA A 19 -10.36 -25.50 15.28
C ALA A 19 -9.07 -24.69 15.26
N PHE A 20 -9.14 -23.36 15.16
CA PHE A 20 -7.97 -22.51 15.19
C PHE A 20 -7.31 -22.48 16.58
N ALA A 21 -8.07 -22.46 17.67
CA ALA A 21 -7.54 -22.62 19.02
C ALA A 21 -6.74 -23.92 19.17
N THR A 22 -7.30 -25.02 18.64
CA THR A 22 -6.63 -26.34 18.65
C THR A 22 -5.37 -26.34 17.79
N LEU A 23 -5.44 -25.79 16.58
CA LEU A 23 -4.33 -25.76 15.62
C LEU A 23 -3.18 -24.87 16.10
N SER A 24 -3.50 -23.68 16.62
CA SER A 24 -2.52 -22.69 17.06
C SER A 24 -1.98 -22.95 18.47
N GLY A 25 -2.72 -23.70 19.29
CA GLY A 25 -2.46 -23.86 20.72
C GLY A 25 -2.89 -22.65 21.57
N ASP A 26 -3.44 -21.60 20.96
CA ASP A 26 -3.98 -20.45 21.69
C ASP A 26 -5.40 -20.75 22.20
N THR A 27 -5.47 -21.26 23.42
CA THR A 27 -6.72 -21.54 24.13
C THR A 27 -7.08 -20.44 25.14
N HIS A 28 -6.71 -19.18 24.88
CA HIS A 28 -7.06 -18.08 25.77
C HIS A 28 -8.60 -17.99 25.92
N PRO A 29 -9.15 -17.86 27.15
CA PRO A 29 -10.58 -17.97 27.41
C PRO A 29 -11.42 -16.90 26.68
N LEU A 30 -10.83 -15.78 26.30
CA LEU A 30 -11.46 -14.79 25.40
C LEU A 30 -12.02 -15.39 24.10
N HIS A 31 -11.40 -16.48 23.60
CA HIS A 31 -11.79 -17.13 22.36
C HIS A 31 -12.61 -18.40 22.58
N THR A 32 -12.57 -19.00 23.78
CA THR A 32 -13.05 -20.37 24.02
C THR A 32 -14.07 -20.50 25.15
N ASP A 33 -14.22 -19.49 26.01
CA ASP A 33 -15.07 -19.53 27.20
C ASP A 33 -16.10 -18.40 27.16
N PRO A 34 -17.39 -18.71 26.94
CA PRO A 34 -18.47 -17.72 26.95
C PRO A 34 -18.62 -16.97 28.28
N ASP A 35 -18.42 -17.64 29.42
CA ASP A 35 -18.59 -17.03 30.75
C ASP A 35 -17.48 -16.00 30.99
N TYR A 36 -16.24 -16.34 30.62
CA TYR A 36 -15.14 -15.39 30.67
C TYR A 36 -15.36 -14.23 29.69
N ALA A 37 -15.72 -14.51 28.44
CA ALA A 37 -15.87 -13.49 27.41
C ALA A 37 -17.00 -12.48 27.74
N ALA A 38 -18.07 -12.92 28.40
CA ALA A 38 -19.15 -12.08 28.92
C ALA A 38 -18.68 -11.04 29.95
N THR A 39 -17.55 -11.27 30.64
CA THR A 39 -16.95 -10.28 31.56
C THR A 39 -16.12 -9.22 30.85
N THR A 40 -15.84 -9.39 29.56
CA THR A 40 -15.03 -8.48 28.76
C THR A 40 -15.89 -7.49 27.98
N ARG A 41 -15.27 -6.45 27.40
CA ARG A 41 -15.97 -5.49 26.52
C ARG A 41 -16.60 -6.12 25.28
N PHE A 42 -16.24 -7.37 24.94
CA PHE A 42 -16.73 -8.04 23.75
C PHE A 42 -18.07 -8.74 23.98
N GLY A 43 -18.39 -9.11 25.23
CA GLY A 43 -19.66 -9.73 25.62
C GLY A 43 -19.82 -11.21 25.24
N GLU A 44 -19.03 -11.71 24.30
CA GLU A 44 -19.04 -13.08 23.80
C GLU A 44 -17.67 -13.44 23.20
N PRO A 45 -17.38 -14.73 22.97
CA PRO A 45 -16.12 -15.14 22.35
C PRO A 45 -15.94 -14.52 20.96
N ILE A 46 -14.74 -14.01 20.71
CA ILE A 46 -14.34 -13.50 19.39
C ILE A 46 -13.28 -14.41 18.78
N ALA A 47 -13.15 -14.40 17.47
CA ALA A 47 -12.06 -15.09 16.78
C ALA A 47 -10.68 -14.52 17.16
N HIS A 48 -9.65 -15.36 17.12
CA HIS A 48 -8.26 -14.94 17.23
C HIS A 48 -7.93 -13.94 16.12
N GLY A 49 -7.14 -12.90 16.44
CA GLY A 49 -6.64 -11.97 15.41
C GLY A 49 -6.02 -12.71 14.22
N PRO A 50 -5.02 -13.59 14.44
CA PRO A 50 -4.40 -14.37 13.36
C PRO A 50 -5.34 -15.27 12.54
N LEU A 51 -6.48 -15.71 13.09
CA LEU A 51 -7.49 -16.45 12.32
C LEU A 51 -8.02 -15.60 11.16
N SER A 52 -8.19 -14.28 11.34
CA SER A 52 -8.60 -13.38 10.26
C SER A 52 -7.62 -13.38 9.07
N ILE A 53 -6.31 -13.48 9.33
CA ILE A 53 -5.29 -13.58 8.27
C ILE A 53 -5.37 -14.94 7.59
N ALA A 54 -5.48 -16.03 8.36
CA ALA A 54 -5.61 -17.37 7.81
C ALA A 54 -6.84 -17.51 6.89
N VAL A 55 -7.99 -16.97 7.32
CA VAL A 55 -9.21 -16.89 6.50
C VAL A 55 -8.96 -16.06 5.25
N THR A 56 -8.34 -14.89 5.38
CA THR A 56 -8.02 -14.02 4.24
C THR A 56 -7.18 -14.74 3.20
N MET A 57 -6.16 -15.51 3.61
CA MET A 57 -5.34 -16.30 2.69
C MET A 57 -6.16 -17.37 1.94
N GLY A 58 -7.10 -18.02 2.61
CA GLY A 58 -8.05 -18.95 1.99
C GLY A 58 -8.97 -18.25 0.97
N LEU A 59 -9.54 -17.10 1.34
CA LEU A 59 -10.37 -16.29 0.44
C LEU A 59 -9.61 -15.83 -0.81
N LEU A 60 -8.35 -15.39 -0.65
CA LEU A 60 -7.51 -14.99 -1.77
C LEU A 60 -7.14 -16.16 -2.69
N HIS A 61 -7.04 -17.38 -2.16
CA HIS A 61 -6.81 -18.57 -2.97
C HIS A 61 -7.98 -18.84 -3.92
N GLU A 62 -9.22 -18.60 -3.48
CA GLU A 62 -10.43 -18.78 -4.31
C GLU A 62 -10.45 -17.87 -5.54
N LEU A 63 -9.73 -16.75 -5.53
CA LEU A 63 -9.62 -15.87 -6.71
C LEU A 63 -8.77 -16.45 -7.84
N ARG A 64 -7.97 -17.51 -7.58
CA ARG A 64 -7.09 -18.13 -8.59
C ARG A 64 -6.13 -17.15 -9.28
N LEU A 65 -5.77 -16.04 -8.63
CA LEU A 65 -4.90 -15.00 -9.23
C LEU A 65 -3.45 -15.46 -9.41
N VAL A 66 -2.98 -16.34 -8.52
CA VAL A 66 -1.57 -16.72 -8.44
C VAL A 66 -1.33 -18.23 -8.44
N ASP A 67 -2.36 -19.06 -8.29
CA ASP A 67 -2.35 -20.55 -8.33
C ASP A 67 -0.98 -21.19 -8.12
N GLU A 68 -0.46 -21.93 -9.11
CA GLU A 68 0.81 -22.63 -9.03
C GLU A 68 2.02 -21.69 -9.12
N THR A 69 1.81 -20.42 -9.46
CA THR A 69 2.91 -19.47 -9.68
C THR A 69 3.53 -18.95 -8.39
N VAL A 70 2.88 -19.12 -7.23
CA VAL A 70 3.41 -18.66 -5.94
C VAL A 70 4.74 -19.33 -5.63
N VAL A 71 5.75 -18.51 -5.35
CA VAL A 71 7.06 -18.95 -4.88
C VAL A 71 7.18 -18.75 -3.37
N ALA A 72 6.82 -17.56 -2.86
CA ALA A 72 6.94 -17.24 -1.45
C ALA A 72 6.05 -16.05 -1.04
N LEU A 73 5.54 -16.06 0.19
CA LEU A 73 5.04 -14.84 0.84
C LEU A 73 6.24 -14.02 1.35
N LEU A 74 6.34 -12.76 0.94
CA LEU A 74 7.51 -11.91 1.23
C LEU A 74 7.39 -11.14 2.55
N GLY A 75 6.17 -10.99 3.06
CA GLY A 75 5.90 -10.31 4.31
C GLY A 75 4.41 -10.30 4.63
N THR A 76 4.13 -9.99 5.89
CA THR A 76 2.78 -9.81 6.41
C THR A 76 2.78 -8.57 7.29
N GLN A 77 2.14 -7.50 6.81
CA GLN A 77 1.77 -6.37 7.65
C GLN A 77 0.26 -6.37 7.78
N TRP A 78 -0.25 -6.32 9.01
CA TRP A 78 -1.68 -6.42 9.26
C TRP A 78 -2.10 -5.59 10.47
N THR A 79 -3.23 -4.93 10.35
CA THR A 79 -3.87 -4.16 11.42
C THR A 79 -5.25 -4.74 11.69
N TYR A 80 -5.50 -5.08 12.95
CA TYR A 80 -6.82 -5.53 13.43
C TYR A 80 -7.66 -4.31 13.82
N LEU A 81 -8.80 -4.11 13.15
CA LEU A 81 -9.64 -2.92 13.28
C LEU A 81 -10.95 -3.18 14.01
N ALA A 82 -11.54 -4.36 13.82
CA ALA A 82 -12.75 -4.77 14.51
C ALA A 82 -12.67 -6.26 14.90
N PRO A 83 -13.36 -6.67 15.99
CA PRO A 83 -13.46 -8.09 16.36
C PRO A 83 -14.25 -8.86 15.29
N LEU A 84 -13.81 -10.09 15.04
CA LEU A 84 -14.51 -11.05 14.17
C LEU A 84 -15.21 -12.09 15.06
N ARG A 85 -16.45 -12.44 14.73
CA ARG A 85 -17.31 -13.32 15.54
C ARG A 85 -17.79 -14.53 14.75
N ALA A 86 -18.24 -15.54 15.48
CA ALA A 86 -19.04 -16.60 14.88
C ALA A 86 -20.36 -16.01 14.32
N GLY A 87 -20.75 -16.43 13.12
CA GLY A 87 -21.87 -15.90 12.35
C GLY A 87 -21.51 -14.71 11.45
N ASP A 88 -20.31 -14.10 11.59
CA ASP A 88 -19.90 -13.05 10.67
C ASP A 88 -19.63 -13.63 9.28
N VAL A 89 -20.28 -13.04 8.27
CA VAL A 89 -19.98 -13.34 6.86
C VAL A 89 -18.95 -12.33 6.37
N VAL A 90 -17.81 -12.81 5.87
CA VAL A 90 -16.69 -11.98 5.43
C VAL A 90 -16.28 -12.22 3.99
N LEU A 91 -15.70 -11.18 3.39
CA LEU A 91 -15.02 -11.21 2.10
C LEU A 91 -13.74 -10.39 2.18
N ALA A 92 -12.80 -10.63 1.27
CA ALA A 92 -11.61 -9.82 1.12
C ALA A 92 -11.63 -9.04 -0.18
N GLU A 93 -11.19 -7.79 -0.13
CA GLU A 93 -10.88 -6.98 -1.29
C GLU A 93 -9.36 -6.90 -1.43
N VAL A 94 -8.83 -7.21 -2.62
CA VAL A 94 -7.41 -7.14 -2.92
C VAL A 94 -7.13 -6.10 -3.99
N THR A 95 -6.16 -5.24 -3.74
CA THR A 95 -5.60 -4.32 -4.74
C THR A 95 -4.14 -4.64 -5.01
N VAL A 96 -3.75 -4.78 -6.28
CA VAL A 96 -2.34 -4.94 -6.65
C VAL A 96 -1.64 -3.59 -6.61
N THR A 97 -0.63 -3.45 -5.75
CA THR A 97 0.07 -2.18 -5.46
C THR A 97 1.50 -2.12 -5.99
N GLU A 98 2.06 -3.25 -6.40
CA GLU A 98 3.38 -3.35 -7.01
C GLU A 98 3.38 -4.55 -7.97
N ALA A 99 4.10 -4.42 -9.08
CA ALA A 99 4.51 -5.56 -9.91
C ALA A 99 5.93 -5.29 -10.39
N ARG A 100 6.90 -5.99 -9.81
CA ARG A 100 8.32 -5.74 -10.08
C ARG A 100 9.05 -7.05 -10.36
N ARG A 101 9.70 -7.13 -11.51
CA ARG A 101 10.48 -8.32 -11.86
C ARG A 101 11.75 -8.41 -11.01
N SER A 102 12.18 -9.64 -10.74
CA SER A 102 13.48 -9.88 -10.15
C SER A 102 14.57 -9.62 -11.19
N ARG A 103 15.81 -9.40 -10.75
CA ARG A 103 16.95 -9.17 -11.65
C ARG A 103 17.17 -10.31 -12.66
N GLN A 104 16.82 -11.54 -12.29
CA GLN A 104 16.94 -12.71 -13.15
C GLN A 104 15.77 -12.87 -14.13
N GLY A 105 14.68 -12.11 -13.94
CA GLY A 105 13.51 -12.09 -14.82
C GLY A 105 12.58 -13.29 -14.71
N THR A 106 12.97 -14.36 -14.01
CA THR A 106 12.19 -15.61 -13.85
C THR A 106 11.12 -15.53 -12.75
N THR A 107 11.20 -14.53 -11.87
CA THR A 107 10.26 -14.27 -10.79
C THR A 107 9.97 -12.78 -10.67
N GLY A 108 8.93 -12.42 -9.92
CA GLY A 108 8.61 -11.03 -9.59
C GLY A 108 7.90 -10.90 -8.25
N ALA A 109 8.07 -9.75 -7.60
CA ALA A 109 7.29 -9.36 -6.45
C ALA A 109 5.98 -8.72 -6.91
N VAL A 110 4.87 -9.16 -6.34
CA VAL A 110 3.55 -8.57 -6.51
C VAL A 110 3.09 -8.07 -5.15
N GLY A 111 3.00 -6.75 -5.02
CA GLY A 111 2.44 -6.08 -3.85
C GLY A 111 0.93 -6.23 -3.86
N ARG A 112 0.35 -6.60 -2.71
CA ARG A 112 -1.09 -6.78 -2.54
C ARG A 112 -1.51 -6.10 -1.25
N ASP A 113 -2.39 -5.12 -1.36
CA ASP A 113 -3.07 -4.50 -0.23
C ASP A 113 -4.45 -5.13 -0.09
N ILE A 114 -4.79 -5.56 1.12
CA ILE A 114 -5.98 -6.37 1.39
C ILE A 114 -6.81 -5.69 2.46
N GLU A 115 -8.13 -5.68 2.26
CA GLU A 115 -9.11 -5.34 3.29
C GLU A 115 -10.06 -6.53 3.49
N LEU A 116 -10.08 -7.08 4.70
CA LEU A 116 -11.08 -8.06 5.13
C LEU A 116 -12.28 -7.32 5.70
N ARG A 117 -13.46 -7.52 5.12
CA ARG A 117 -14.70 -6.85 5.48
C ARG A 117 -15.78 -7.86 5.81
N THR A 118 -16.69 -7.50 6.71
CA THR A 118 -17.98 -8.18 6.83
C THR A 118 -18.86 -7.84 5.63
N SER A 119 -19.87 -8.67 5.32
CA SER A 119 -20.89 -8.37 4.30
C SER A 119 -21.70 -7.10 4.61
N THR A 120 -21.71 -6.68 5.87
CA THR A 120 -22.29 -5.41 6.33
C THR A 120 -21.37 -4.19 6.15
N GLY A 121 -20.14 -4.39 5.65
CA GLY A 121 -19.19 -3.33 5.30
C GLY A 121 -18.18 -2.96 6.38
N THR A 122 -18.22 -3.59 7.56
CA THR A 122 -17.25 -3.34 8.64
C THR A 122 -15.88 -3.89 8.24
N VAL A 123 -14.84 -3.05 8.24
CA VAL A 123 -13.46 -3.52 8.03
C VAL A 123 -12.96 -4.19 9.29
N VAL A 124 -12.75 -5.50 9.22
CA VAL A 124 -12.25 -6.33 10.32
C VAL A 124 -10.75 -6.20 10.45
N GLY A 125 -10.04 -6.26 9.33
CA GLY A 125 -8.61 -6.10 9.28
C GLY A 125 -8.14 -5.67 7.90
N ARG A 126 -6.94 -5.10 7.84
CA ARG A 126 -6.33 -4.69 6.57
C ARG A 126 -4.82 -4.74 6.64
N GLY A 127 -4.17 -4.85 5.47
CA GLY A 127 -2.74 -4.65 5.36
C GLY A 127 -2.12 -5.22 4.09
N ALA A 128 -0.79 -5.25 4.07
CA ALA A 128 0.00 -5.64 2.90
C ALA A 128 0.49 -7.10 3.00
N LEU A 129 0.21 -7.87 1.95
CA LEU A 129 0.62 -9.27 1.78
C LEU A 129 1.40 -9.47 0.47
N PRO A 130 2.62 -8.90 0.33
CA PRO A 130 3.42 -9.06 -0.88
C PRO A 130 3.81 -10.53 -1.13
N VAL A 131 3.73 -10.96 -2.38
CA VAL A 131 4.02 -12.33 -2.80
C VAL A 131 5.04 -12.34 -3.93
N MET A 132 5.96 -13.30 -3.90
CA MET A 132 6.79 -13.62 -5.04
C MET A 132 6.09 -14.66 -5.90
N VAL A 133 6.01 -14.38 -7.20
CA VAL A 133 5.45 -15.30 -8.20
C VAL A 133 6.46 -15.59 -9.29
N ARG A 134 6.30 -16.74 -9.95
CA ARG A 134 6.97 -17.05 -11.21
C ARG A 134 6.52 -16.05 -12.26
N ALA A 135 7.48 -15.46 -12.96
CA ALA A 135 7.20 -14.51 -14.00
C ALA A 135 7.12 -15.24 -15.36
N ARG A 136 6.24 -14.77 -16.24
CA ARG A 136 6.26 -15.20 -17.65
C ARG A 136 7.58 -14.80 -18.28
N GLU A 137 7.99 -15.47 -19.36
CA GLU A 137 9.12 -15.04 -20.17
C GLU A 137 8.99 -13.54 -20.49
N ALA A 138 10.12 -12.84 -20.39
CA ALA A 138 10.14 -11.41 -20.67
C ALA A 138 9.91 -11.22 -22.16
N ASP A 139 8.91 -10.42 -22.52
CA ASP A 139 8.66 -9.99 -23.89
C ASP A 139 9.58 -8.82 -24.32
N GLY A 140 10.57 -8.49 -23.49
CA GLY A 140 11.48 -7.36 -23.68
C GLY A 140 10.92 -6.01 -23.24
N SER A 141 9.68 -5.94 -22.74
CA SER A 141 9.16 -4.72 -22.11
C SER A 141 9.93 -4.41 -20.82
N ALA A 142 10.40 -3.16 -20.69
CA ALA A 142 10.93 -2.67 -19.44
C ALA A 142 9.80 -2.51 -18.41
N ASP A 143 10.09 -2.66 -17.12
CA ASP A 143 9.14 -2.33 -16.06
C ASP A 143 8.72 -0.86 -16.21
N ASP A 144 7.41 -0.59 -16.27
CA ASP A 144 6.85 0.75 -16.42
C ASP A 144 7.25 1.64 -15.21
N PRO A 145 8.08 2.68 -15.41
CA PRO A 145 8.53 3.54 -14.33
C PRO A 145 7.37 4.32 -13.70
N ALA A 146 6.24 4.52 -14.39
CA ALA A 146 5.12 5.29 -13.89
C ALA A 146 4.48 4.71 -12.62
N ARG A 147 4.73 3.42 -12.37
CA ARG A 147 4.09 2.63 -11.32
C ARG A 147 5.10 2.02 -10.34
N ALA A 148 6.37 2.38 -10.47
CA ALA A 148 7.46 1.88 -9.63
C ALA A 148 7.72 2.82 -8.43
N PHE A 149 6.71 3.09 -7.61
CA PHE A 149 6.74 4.12 -6.56
C PHE A 149 7.94 4.00 -5.61
N GLY A 150 8.61 5.13 -5.38
CA GLY A 150 9.81 5.24 -4.53
C GLY A 150 11.10 4.74 -5.19
N THR A 151 11.07 4.20 -6.41
CA THR A 151 12.29 3.83 -7.14
C THR A 151 12.96 5.04 -7.80
N LEU A 152 14.23 4.89 -8.17
CA LEU A 152 14.95 5.92 -8.93
C LEU A 152 14.31 6.17 -10.30
N ALA A 153 13.97 5.12 -11.04
CA ALA A 153 13.35 5.22 -12.36
C ALA A 153 12.01 5.97 -12.32
N TRP A 154 11.20 5.75 -11.29
CA TRP A 154 9.98 6.53 -11.08
C TRP A 154 10.27 8.01 -10.79
N GLY A 155 11.27 8.29 -9.96
CA GLY A 155 11.67 9.67 -9.69
C GLY A 155 12.25 10.40 -10.90
N GLU A 156 13.01 9.71 -11.75
CA GLU A 156 13.53 10.25 -13.01
C GLU A 156 12.39 10.60 -13.97
N ALA A 157 11.44 9.68 -14.17
CA ALA A 157 10.27 9.94 -15.00
C ALA A 157 9.39 11.10 -14.45
N LEU A 158 9.27 11.20 -13.13
CA LEU A 158 8.57 12.31 -12.48
C LEU A 158 9.34 13.64 -12.61
N ALA A 159 10.68 13.61 -12.52
CA ALA A 159 11.52 14.78 -12.74
C ALA A 159 11.40 15.31 -14.16
N ASP A 160 11.36 14.43 -15.16
CA ASP A 160 11.19 14.79 -16.57
C ASP A 160 9.85 15.48 -16.83
N LEU A 161 8.77 14.99 -16.21
CA LEU A 161 7.45 15.65 -16.26
C LEU A 161 7.49 17.05 -15.64
N LEU A 162 8.01 17.15 -14.41
CA LEU A 162 8.06 18.39 -13.66
C LEU A 162 8.99 19.43 -14.28
N ALA A 163 10.01 19.01 -15.04
CA ALA A 163 10.90 19.91 -15.76
C ALA A 163 10.17 20.76 -16.83
N GLY A 164 9.04 20.27 -17.35
CA GLY A 164 8.19 20.98 -18.31
C GLY A 164 7.03 21.76 -17.68
N ASP A 165 6.83 21.68 -16.37
CA ASP A 165 5.68 22.29 -15.69
C ASP A 165 5.99 23.71 -15.19
N GLU A 166 5.47 24.72 -15.90
CA GLU A 166 5.63 26.14 -15.55
C GLU A 166 5.03 26.50 -14.18
N ALA A 167 3.91 25.86 -13.79
CA ALA A 167 3.28 26.11 -12.50
C ALA A 167 4.12 25.54 -11.36
N PHE A 168 4.73 24.36 -11.54
CA PHE A 168 5.67 23.80 -10.58
C PHE A 168 6.94 24.65 -10.47
N ALA A 169 7.47 25.11 -11.61
CA ALA A 169 8.64 25.97 -11.64
C ALA A 169 8.39 27.30 -10.92
N ALA A 170 7.24 27.94 -11.15
CA ALA A 170 6.85 29.16 -10.45
C ALA A 170 6.65 28.92 -8.94
N ALA A 171 6.04 27.79 -8.55
CA ALA A 171 5.79 27.44 -7.16
C ALA A 171 7.09 27.17 -6.36
N THR A 172 8.16 26.76 -7.05
CA THR A 172 9.45 26.44 -6.44
C THR A 172 10.56 27.45 -6.78
N ALA A 173 10.24 28.58 -7.44
CA ALA A 173 11.22 29.56 -7.94
C ALA A 173 12.09 30.21 -6.84
N THR A 174 11.56 30.32 -5.62
CA THR A 174 12.24 30.95 -4.45
C THR A 174 12.68 29.93 -3.42
N TRP A 175 12.71 28.66 -3.79
CA TRP A 175 13.03 27.54 -2.91
C TRP A 175 14.10 26.66 -3.53
N ASP A 176 15.10 26.33 -2.71
CA ASP A 176 16.17 25.41 -3.06
C ASP A 176 16.18 24.31 -2.00
N GLY A 177 16.13 23.05 -2.43
CA GLY A 177 16.03 21.94 -1.50
C GLY A 177 15.80 20.61 -2.18
N SER A 178 15.35 19.64 -1.40
CA SER A 178 14.99 18.33 -1.93
C SER A 178 13.74 17.77 -1.29
N ILE A 179 12.88 17.17 -2.11
CA ILE A 179 11.62 16.55 -1.70
C ILE A 179 11.82 15.05 -1.73
N GLY A 180 11.72 14.39 -0.57
CA GLY A 180 11.72 12.94 -0.47
C GLY A 180 10.33 12.36 -0.76
N LEU A 181 10.28 11.30 -1.56
CA LEU A 181 9.07 10.54 -1.84
C LEU A 181 9.30 9.11 -1.36
N VAL A 182 8.61 8.74 -0.28
CA VAL A 182 8.78 7.47 0.42
C VAL A 182 7.55 6.59 0.19
N CYS A 183 7.79 5.37 -0.27
CA CYS A 183 6.77 4.34 -0.49
C CYS A 183 7.03 3.12 0.38
N ASP A 184 6.06 2.76 1.22
CA ASP A 184 6.07 1.50 1.96
C ASP A 184 5.34 0.40 1.17
N HIS A 185 6.10 -0.60 0.69
CA HIS A 185 5.59 -1.77 -0.04
C HIS A 185 5.28 -2.97 0.88
N GLY A 186 5.34 -2.74 2.19
CA GLY A 186 5.01 -3.67 3.26
C GLY A 186 6.03 -4.76 3.57
N HIS A 187 6.91 -5.08 2.61
CA HIS A 187 8.11 -5.90 2.82
C HIS A 187 9.40 -5.08 2.72
N ALA A 188 9.33 -3.88 2.15
CA ALA A 188 10.44 -2.98 1.98
C ALA A 188 9.95 -1.54 1.84
N GLN A 189 10.73 -0.60 2.35
CA GLN A 189 10.55 0.82 2.08
C GLN A 189 11.47 1.26 0.95
N GLN A 190 10.94 2.04 0.02
CA GLN A 190 11.71 2.68 -1.04
C GLN A 190 11.58 4.19 -0.96
N GLN A 191 12.64 4.88 -1.36
CA GLN A 191 12.69 6.33 -1.36
C GLN A 191 13.48 6.84 -2.57
N VAL A 192 12.93 7.88 -3.19
CA VAL A 192 13.62 8.74 -4.15
C VAL A 192 13.50 10.19 -3.69
N GLN A 193 14.43 11.04 -4.12
CA GLN A 193 14.49 12.45 -3.76
C GLN A 193 14.60 13.28 -5.02
N LEU A 194 13.75 14.29 -5.14
CA LEU A 194 13.83 15.27 -6.23
C LEU A 194 14.60 16.50 -5.73
N ARG A 195 15.72 16.83 -6.37
CA ARG A 195 16.47 18.05 -6.06
C ARG A 195 15.93 19.20 -6.88
N VAL A 196 15.56 20.29 -6.21
CA VAL A 196 15.01 21.47 -6.86
C VAL A 196 15.91 22.67 -6.57
N TYR A 197 16.18 23.44 -7.62
CA TYR A 197 16.95 24.67 -7.52
C TYR A 197 16.34 25.73 -8.43
N ARG A 198 15.97 26.88 -7.86
CA ARG A 198 15.40 28.02 -8.59
C ARG A 198 14.29 27.63 -9.58
N GLY A 199 13.31 26.85 -9.11
CA GLY A 199 12.19 26.43 -9.94
C GLY A 199 12.46 25.23 -10.86
N ARG A 200 13.68 24.67 -10.87
CA ARG A 200 14.03 23.56 -11.77
C ARG A 200 14.30 22.29 -10.98
N VAL A 201 13.69 21.18 -11.40
CA VAL A 201 14.12 19.85 -10.96
C VAL A 201 15.45 19.55 -11.63
N LEU A 202 16.51 19.40 -10.83
CA LEU A 202 17.86 19.15 -11.33
C LEU A 202 18.09 17.67 -11.63
N GLU A 203 17.65 16.81 -10.71
CA GLU A 203 17.84 15.37 -10.78
C GLU A 203 16.92 14.66 -9.77
N ALA A 204 16.68 13.38 -10.04
CA ALA A 204 16.18 12.43 -9.05
C ALA A 204 17.36 11.61 -8.51
N VAL A 205 17.45 11.47 -7.19
CA VAL A 205 18.55 10.72 -6.54
C VAL A 205 18.01 9.83 -5.43
N ARG A 206 18.75 8.77 -5.09
CA ARG A 206 18.39 7.91 -3.96
C ARG A 206 18.67 8.58 -2.61
N ARG A 207 19.71 9.41 -2.53
CA ARG A 207 20.17 10.08 -1.31
C ARG A 207 20.87 11.39 -1.64
N THR A 208 20.64 12.41 -0.84
CA THR A 208 21.44 13.64 -0.77
C THR A 208 22.25 13.69 0.54
N PRO A 209 23.36 14.45 0.57
CA PRO A 209 24.00 14.81 1.84
C PRO A 209 23.02 15.54 2.75
N GLY A 210 22.84 15.07 3.98
CA GLY A 210 21.87 15.63 4.94
C GLY A 210 20.43 15.14 4.78
N GLY A 211 20.13 14.36 3.73
CA GLY A 211 18.78 13.88 3.44
C GLY A 211 17.88 14.94 2.80
N PRO A 212 16.61 14.59 2.53
CA PRO A 212 15.67 15.52 1.92
C PRO A 212 15.26 16.62 2.91
N THR A 213 14.99 17.83 2.40
CA THR A 213 14.47 18.95 3.20
C THR A 213 13.21 18.54 3.94
N PHE A 214 12.28 17.89 3.23
CA PHE A 214 11.16 17.17 3.82
C PHE A 214 10.81 15.95 2.97
N SER A 215 10.12 14.98 3.55
CA SER A 215 9.64 13.78 2.84
C SER A 215 8.14 13.61 2.97
N LEU A 216 7.52 13.13 1.90
CA LEU A 216 6.16 12.61 1.88
C LEU A 216 6.22 11.08 2.03
N HIS A 217 5.51 10.55 2.99
CA HIS A 217 5.42 9.11 3.27
C HIS A 217 4.02 8.63 2.97
N ALA A 218 3.91 7.57 2.19
CA ALA A 218 2.65 6.89 1.96
C ALA A 218 2.88 5.39 1.69
N SER A 219 1.88 4.56 1.93
CA SER A 219 1.94 3.16 1.52
C SER A 219 1.83 3.03 0.01
N ALA A 220 2.25 1.89 -0.54
CA ALA A 220 2.06 1.57 -1.96
C ALA A 220 0.58 1.64 -2.36
N ARG A 221 -0.34 1.30 -1.44
CA ARG A 221 -1.78 1.48 -1.64
C ARG A 221 -2.17 2.94 -1.81
N THR A 222 -1.70 3.81 -0.92
CA THR A 222 -1.99 5.25 -0.97
C THR A 222 -1.38 5.89 -2.22
N TRP A 223 -0.15 5.54 -2.60
CA TRP A 223 0.46 6.02 -3.85
C TRP A 223 -0.32 5.55 -5.08
N THR A 224 -0.70 4.26 -5.13
CA THR A 224 -1.54 3.71 -6.20
C THR A 224 -2.85 4.49 -6.33
N ASP A 225 -3.49 4.76 -5.21
CA ASP A 225 -4.73 5.54 -5.17
C ASP A 225 -4.53 6.99 -5.61
N LEU A 226 -3.48 7.67 -5.12
CA LEU A 226 -3.17 9.04 -5.52
C LEU A 226 -2.94 9.12 -7.03
N ALA A 227 -2.19 8.18 -7.59
CA ALA A 227 -1.87 8.12 -9.01
C ALA A 227 -3.08 7.84 -9.90
N LEU A 228 -4.02 7.01 -9.45
CA LEU A 228 -5.17 6.57 -10.25
C LEU A 228 -6.46 7.35 -9.93
N ALA A 229 -6.45 8.27 -8.97
CA ALA A 229 -7.64 9.02 -8.59
C ALA A 229 -8.07 10.02 -9.70
N PRO A 230 -9.39 10.16 -9.95
CA PRO A 230 -9.92 11.10 -10.94
C PRO A 230 -9.70 12.57 -10.56
N ALA A 231 -9.46 12.85 -9.27
CA ALA A 231 -9.16 14.19 -8.76
C ALA A 231 -8.08 14.14 -7.68
N ALA A 232 -7.38 15.26 -7.49
CA ALA A 232 -6.41 15.42 -6.42
C ALA A 232 -7.09 15.32 -5.05
N ASP A 233 -6.64 14.39 -4.21
CA ASP A 233 -7.21 14.14 -2.88
C ASP A 233 -6.16 14.08 -1.76
N LEU A 234 -4.98 14.65 -2.03
CA LEU A 234 -3.83 14.60 -1.12
C LEU A 234 -4.16 15.11 0.28
N ILE A 235 -4.81 16.26 0.40
CA ILE A 235 -5.15 16.86 1.71
C ILE A 235 -6.10 15.98 2.51
N ARG A 236 -7.11 15.37 1.87
CA ARG A 236 -8.04 14.47 2.56
C ARG A 236 -7.30 13.26 3.11
N ARG A 237 -6.37 12.71 2.34
CA ARG A 237 -5.54 11.55 2.74
C ARG A 237 -4.56 11.92 3.84
N ALA A 238 -3.94 13.09 3.78
CA ALA A 238 -3.10 13.62 4.85
C ALA A 238 -3.89 13.80 6.15
N ASN A 239 -5.12 14.34 6.09
CA ASN A 239 -5.99 14.49 7.26
C ASN A 239 -6.42 13.14 7.89
N ARG A 240 -6.42 12.07 7.09
CA ARG A 240 -6.66 10.68 7.57
C ARG A 240 -5.38 9.98 8.05
N GLY A 241 -4.23 10.64 7.95
CA GLY A 241 -2.92 10.05 8.28
C GLY A 241 -2.42 9.03 7.25
N GLU A 242 -3.03 8.96 6.06
CA GLU A 242 -2.61 8.06 4.98
C GLU A 242 -1.36 8.57 4.25
N VAL A 243 -1.15 9.89 4.29
CA VAL A 243 0.09 10.55 3.87
C VAL A 243 0.63 11.32 5.06
N THR A 244 1.87 11.04 5.44
CA THR A 244 2.54 11.74 6.54
C THR A 244 3.79 12.43 6.04
N THR A 245 4.31 13.36 6.83
CA THR A 245 5.50 14.14 6.47
C THR A 245 6.57 14.07 7.56
N SER A 246 7.83 14.16 7.14
CA SER A 246 8.99 14.26 8.04
C SER A 246 10.00 15.26 7.51
N GLY A 247 10.88 15.77 8.37
CA GLY A 247 11.87 16.80 8.01
C GLY A 247 11.40 18.19 8.43
N ASP A 248 11.70 19.21 7.63
CA ASP A 248 11.32 20.59 7.91
C ASP A 248 9.82 20.82 7.65
N ALA A 249 9.05 20.92 8.73
CA ALA A 249 7.61 21.16 8.67
C ALA A 249 7.25 22.54 8.14
N TYR A 250 8.09 23.56 8.37
CA TYR A 250 7.86 24.91 7.88
C TYR A 250 8.00 24.95 6.35
N GLU A 251 9.04 24.32 5.82
CA GLU A 251 9.25 24.21 4.38
C GLU A 251 8.17 23.38 3.70
N TYR A 252 7.71 22.28 4.31
CA TYR A 252 6.56 21.53 3.79
C TYR A 252 5.31 22.41 3.65
N ILE A 253 4.94 23.16 4.69
CA ILE A 253 3.77 24.05 4.66
C ILE A 253 3.92 25.12 3.57
N ARG A 254 5.10 25.75 3.47
CA ARG A 254 5.40 26.73 2.42
C ARG A 254 5.30 26.11 1.02
N MET A 255 5.69 24.85 0.87
CA MET A 255 5.70 24.11 -0.40
C MET A 255 4.40 23.36 -0.71
N THR A 256 3.31 23.60 0.03
CA THR A 256 2.02 22.91 -0.17
C THR A 256 1.57 22.96 -1.64
N LYS A 257 1.67 24.12 -2.32
CA LYS A 257 1.29 24.24 -3.74
C LYS A 257 2.16 23.35 -4.64
N ALA A 258 3.48 23.36 -4.45
CA ALA A 258 4.40 22.54 -5.23
C ALA A 258 4.16 21.04 -4.98
N VAL A 259 3.83 20.65 -3.75
CA VAL A 259 3.47 19.27 -3.39
C VAL A 259 2.19 18.81 -4.09
N HIS A 260 1.18 19.67 -4.25
CA HIS A 260 -0.02 19.31 -5.02
C HIS A 260 0.30 19.07 -6.50
N LEU A 261 1.06 19.98 -7.11
CA LEU A 261 1.52 19.85 -8.50
C LEU A 261 2.37 18.60 -8.71
N LEU A 262 3.22 18.25 -7.73
CA LEU A 262 3.97 17.00 -7.74
C LEU A 262 3.04 15.78 -7.78
N VAL A 263 1.99 15.78 -6.96
CA VAL A 263 1.00 14.67 -6.96
C VAL A 263 0.18 14.65 -8.25
N ASP A 264 -0.10 15.79 -8.86
CA ASP A 264 -0.73 15.85 -10.17
C ASP A 264 0.20 15.30 -11.27
N ALA A 265 1.50 15.57 -11.21
CA ALA A 265 2.48 14.95 -12.10
C ALA A 265 2.58 13.42 -11.89
N VAL A 266 2.46 12.93 -10.65
CA VAL A 266 2.35 11.47 -10.38
C VAL A 266 1.12 10.85 -11.06
N ARG A 267 0.00 11.58 -11.10
CA ARG A 267 -1.23 11.16 -11.78
C ARG A 267 -1.07 11.18 -13.29
N GLU A 268 -0.52 12.26 -13.84
CA GLU A 268 -0.22 12.36 -15.28
C GLU A 268 0.69 11.21 -15.72
N LEU A 269 1.74 10.93 -14.95
CA LEU A 269 2.67 9.84 -15.23
C LEU A 269 1.94 8.49 -15.32
N ALA A 270 1.04 8.19 -14.39
CA ALA A 270 0.29 6.95 -14.37
C ALA A 270 -0.79 6.84 -15.46
N GLY A 271 -1.26 7.97 -16.01
CA GLY A 271 -2.29 8.05 -17.06
C GLY A 271 -1.76 7.98 -18.49
N LYS A 272 -0.44 8.05 -18.72
CA LYS A 272 0.17 8.04 -20.08
C LYS A 272 0.08 6.70 -20.83
N GLU A 273 -0.48 5.64 -20.24
CA GLU A 273 -0.62 4.32 -20.89
C GLU A 273 -1.91 4.14 -21.72
N GLU A 274 -2.83 5.11 -21.77
CA GLU A 274 -4.10 4.98 -22.54
C GLU A 274 -4.11 5.68 -23.91
N GLN A 275 -2.97 6.14 -24.45
CA GLN A 275 -2.91 6.77 -25.79
C GLN A 275 -1.98 6.05 -26.77
#